data_AF-A0A6C0K4H3-F1
#
_entry.id   AF-A0A6C0K4H3-F1
#
_cell.length_a   1.000
_cell.length_b   1.000
_cell.length_c   1.000
_cell.angle_alpha   90.00
_cell.angle_beta   90.00
_cell.angle_gamma   90.00
#
_symmetry.space_group_name_H-M   'P 1'
#
loop_
_entity.id
_entity.type
_entity.pdbx_description
1 polymer ?
#
loop_
_entity_poly.entity_id
_entity_poly.type
_entity_poly.pdbx_seq_one_letter_code
_entity_poly.pdbx_strand_id
1 'polypeptide(L)'
;MTSVGNGQFEFIDSSSRIMYTTAHFAISQLELWDYMKKDTDSYMFSEDQEVHRIYAKIEQLGYNGHSGCSFGCTLRAMKFIAQNGYDKFREDYLATS
;
A
#
# COMPACT_ATOMS: atom_id res chain seq x y z
N MET A 1 1.68 -12.56 14.16
CA MET A 1 1.76 -11.42 13.22
C MET A 1 1.67 -11.97 11.81
N THR A 2 0.76 -11.45 10.99
CA THR A 2 0.73 -11.73 9.55
C THR A 2 1.97 -11.12 8.90
N SER A 3 2.64 -11.86 8.02
CA SER A 3 3.80 -11.34 7.29
C SER A 3 3.35 -10.37 6.22
N VAL A 4 3.92 -9.17 6.20
CA VAL A 4 3.67 -8.16 5.17
C VAL A 4 4.52 -8.39 3.91
N GLY A 5 5.35 -9.43 3.88
CA GLY A 5 6.17 -9.81 2.72
C GLY A 5 7.35 -8.85 2.45
N ASN A 6 8.06 -9.08 1.35
CA ASN A 6 9.26 -8.32 0.95
C ASN A 6 8.96 -7.09 0.06
N GLY A 7 7.69 -6.81 -0.20
CA GLY A 7 7.24 -5.63 -0.95
C GLY A 7 7.61 -5.59 -2.44
N GLN A 8 8.07 -6.70 -3.03
CA GLN A 8 8.53 -6.70 -4.44
C GLN A 8 7.39 -6.81 -5.47
N PHE A 9 6.25 -7.40 -5.10
CA PHE A 9 5.05 -7.53 -5.94
C PHE A 9 5.34 -8.03 -7.38
N GLU A 10 6.23 -9.01 -7.53
CA GLU A 10 6.70 -9.52 -8.83
C GLU A 10 5.59 -10.12 -9.71
N PHE A 11 4.45 -10.45 -9.10
CA PHE A 11 3.25 -10.97 -9.75
C PHE A 11 2.31 -9.87 -10.28
N ILE A 12 2.58 -8.60 -10.00
CA ILE A 12 1.80 -7.45 -10.49
C ILE A 12 2.48 -6.88 -11.73
N ASP A 13 1.68 -6.35 -12.67
CA ASP A 13 2.18 -5.65 -13.87
C ASP A 13 3.13 -4.49 -13.50
N SER A 14 4.05 -4.16 -14.39
CA SER A 14 5.11 -3.18 -14.10
C SER A 14 4.57 -1.79 -13.72
N SER A 15 3.44 -1.38 -14.30
CA SER A 15 2.87 -0.05 -14.08
C SER A 15 2.22 0.07 -12.69
N SER A 16 1.54 -0.96 -12.23
CA SER A 16 0.94 -0.98 -10.90
C SER A 16 1.98 -1.34 -9.82
N ARG A 17 2.98 -2.17 -10.15
CA ARG A 17 4.00 -2.66 -9.22
C ARG A 17 4.74 -1.53 -8.51
N ILE A 18 5.15 -0.48 -9.24
CA ILE A 18 5.85 0.67 -8.63
C ILE A 18 5.02 1.31 -7.52
N MET A 19 3.69 1.37 -7.67
CA MET A 19 2.77 1.91 -6.68
C MET A 19 2.78 1.06 -5.40
N TYR A 20 2.62 -0.24 -5.55
CA TYR A 20 2.57 -1.17 -4.42
C TYR A 20 3.91 -1.24 -3.70
N THR A 21 5.02 -1.33 -4.46
CA THR A 21 6.37 -1.42 -3.89
C THR A 21 6.74 -0.16 -3.12
N THR A 22 6.51 1.03 -3.70
CA THR A 22 6.83 2.29 -2.99
C THR A 22 5.93 2.49 -1.77
N ALA A 23 4.64 2.14 -1.84
CA ALA A 23 3.75 2.21 -0.68
C ALA A 23 4.16 1.25 0.45
N HIS A 24 4.49 0.00 0.11
CA HIS A 24 4.96 -0.98 1.08
C HIS A 24 6.25 -0.52 1.77
N PHE A 25 7.22 -0.02 1.00
CA PHE A 25 8.45 0.51 1.55
C PHE A 25 8.23 1.77 2.39
N ALA A 26 7.36 2.68 1.96
CA ALA A 26 7.02 3.88 2.72
C ALA A 26 6.44 3.52 4.09
N ILE A 27 5.43 2.64 4.13
CA ILE A 27 4.78 2.19 5.36
C ILE A 27 5.77 1.45 6.26
N SER A 28 6.63 0.60 5.68
CA SER A 28 7.66 -0.12 6.42
C SER A 28 8.70 0.81 7.04
N GLN A 29 9.19 1.81 6.30
CA GLN A 29 10.17 2.79 6.82
C GLN A 29 9.58 3.75 7.85
N LEU A 30 8.27 4.02 7.78
CA LEU A 30 7.56 4.84 8.75
C LEU A 30 7.01 4.04 9.94
N GLU A 31 7.17 2.72 9.94
CA GLU A 31 6.64 1.79 10.96
C GLU A 31 5.11 1.87 11.13
N LEU A 32 4.38 2.14 10.04
CA LEU A 32 2.92 2.41 10.06
C LEU A 32 2.04 1.19 9.76
N TRP A 33 2.59 -0.03 9.80
CA TRP A 33 1.80 -1.24 9.53
C TRP A 33 0.65 -1.46 10.53
N ASP A 34 0.81 -1.05 11.79
CA ASP A 34 -0.28 -1.10 12.78
C ASP A 34 -1.34 -0.02 12.53
N TYR A 35 -0.96 1.14 11.99
CA TYR A 35 -1.92 2.13 11.51
C TYR A 35 -2.76 1.55 10.36
N MET A 36 -2.11 0.86 9.40
CA MET A 36 -2.80 0.28 8.26
C MET A 36 -3.83 -0.80 8.60
N LYS A 37 -3.76 -1.41 9.79
CA LYS A 37 -4.78 -2.38 10.24
C LYS A 37 -6.09 -1.74 10.64
N LYS A 38 -6.09 -0.45 10.97
CA LYS A 38 -7.27 0.29 11.41
C LYS A 38 -8.32 0.33 10.30
N ASP A 39 -9.58 0.36 10.72
CA ASP A 39 -10.65 0.65 9.78
C ASP A 39 -10.66 2.13 9.41
N THR A 40 -10.65 2.37 8.11
CA THR A 40 -10.66 3.68 7.48
C THR A 40 -11.65 3.63 6.32
N ASP A 41 -12.58 4.58 6.29
CA ASP A 41 -13.63 4.65 5.27
C ASP A 41 -13.04 4.95 3.89
N SER A 42 -12.09 5.89 3.83
CA SER A 42 -11.41 6.30 2.61
C SER A 42 -10.01 6.82 2.89
N TYR A 43 -9.06 6.42 2.03
CA TYR A 43 -7.72 7.01 1.94
C TYR A 43 -7.64 8.10 0.85
N MET A 44 -8.66 8.19 0.00
CA MET A 44 -8.72 9.17 -1.08
C MET A 44 -9.03 10.56 -0.50
N PHE A 45 -8.13 11.52 -0.75
CA PHE A 45 -8.20 12.89 -0.22
C PHE A 45 -8.38 12.95 1.31
N SER A 46 -7.79 11.98 2.01
CA SER A 46 -7.81 11.96 3.47
C SER A 46 -7.00 13.11 4.04
N GLU A 47 -7.49 13.75 5.10
CA GLU A 47 -6.76 14.77 5.87
C GLU A 47 -5.94 14.17 7.03
N ASP A 48 -5.90 12.83 7.12
CA ASP A 48 -5.16 12.12 8.17
C ASP A 48 -3.64 12.35 8.00
N GLN A 49 -2.99 12.75 9.10
CA GLN A 49 -1.57 13.06 9.11
C GLN A 49 -0.69 11.85 8.75
N GLU A 50 -1.06 10.63 9.15
CA GLU A 50 -0.31 9.43 8.79
C GLU A 50 -0.46 9.10 7.30
N VAL A 51 -1.64 9.34 6.73
CA VAL A 51 -1.86 9.21 5.28
C VAL A 51 -0.98 10.21 4.51
N HIS A 52 -0.90 11.45 4.98
CA HIS A 52 -0.01 12.46 4.39
C HIS A 52 1.48 12.09 4.53
N ARG A 53 1.89 11.52 5.67
CA ARG A 53 3.27 11.04 5.86
C ARG A 53 3.62 9.92 4.89
N ILE A 54 2.70 8.97 4.70
CA ILE A 54 2.88 7.89 3.71
C ILE A 54 2.96 8.47 2.30
N TYR A 55 2.05 9.38 1.94
CA TYR A 55 2.04 10.05 0.64
C TYR A 55 3.38 10.72 0.32
N ALA A 56 3.85 11.61 1.22
CA ALA A 56 5.11 12.31 1.05
C ALA A 56 6.30 11.34 0.95
N LYS A 57 6.27 10.22 1.69
CA LYS A 57 7.32 9.22 1.65
C LYS A 57 7.34 8.43 0.33
N ILE A 58 6.17 8.13 -0.25
CA ILE A 58 6.07 7.49 -1.57
C ILE A 58 6.67 8.41 -2.65
N GLU A 59 6.37 9.71 -2.61
CA GLU A 59 6.96 10.69 -3.53
C GLU A 59 8.49 10.72 -3.41
N GLN A 60 9.02 10.71 -2.18
CA GLN A 60 10.46 10.63 -1.94
C GLN A 60 11.11 9.34 -2.48
N LEU A 61 10.37 8.23 -2.52
CA LEU A 61 10.83 6.95 -3.06
C LEU A 61 10.75 6.89 -4.59
N GLY A 62 10.35 7.97 -5.25
CA GLY A 62 10.45 8.14 -6.70
C GLY A 62 9.14 7.90 -7.46
N TYR A 63 7.99 7.92 -6.78
CA TYR A 63 6.70 7.83 -7.44
C TYR A 63 5.77 9.00 -7.07
N ASN A 64 5.48 9.86 -8.05
CA ASN A 64 4.76 11.13 -7.89
C ASN A 64 3.52 11.25 -8.81
N GLY A 65 3.13 10.17 -9.50
CA GLY A 65 2.10 10.18 -10.55
C GLY A 65 0.69 9.80 -10.09
N HIS A 66 0.40 9.83 -8.80
CA HIS A 66 -0.87 9.33 -8.29
C HIS A 66 -2.02 10.33 -8.46
N SER A 67 -3.15 9.87 -9.01
CA SER A 67 -4.44 10.47 -8.67
C SER A 67 -4.86 10.05 -7.25
N GLY A 68 -5.68 10.85 -6.57
CA GLY A 68 -6.21 10.50 -5.24
C GLY A 68 -6.92 9.15 -5.20
N CYS A 69 -7.56 8.75 -6.30
CA CYS A 69 -8.18 7.44 -6.47
C CYS A 69 -7.14 6.31 -6.50
N SER A 70 -6.10 6.44 -7.34
CA SER A 70 -5.03 5.45 -7.44
C SER A 70 -4.28 5.25 -6.11
N PHE A 71 -3.98 6.36 -5.41
CA PHE A 71 -3.39 6.34 -4.08
C PHE A 71 -4.31 5.64 -3.06
N GLY A 72 -5.60 5.96 -3.08
CA GLY A 72 -6.58 5.33 -2.21
C GLY A 72 -6.69 3.82 -2.42
N CYS A 73 -6.68 3.35 -3.67
CA CYS A 73 -6.66 1.92 -4.00
C CYS A 73 -5.39 1.24 -3.50
N THR A 74 -4.22 1.86 -3.70
CA THR A 74 -2.95 1.31 -3.21
C THR A 74 -2.94 1.16 -1.69
N LEU A 75 -3.39 2.17 -0.94
CA LEU A 75 -3.45 2.06 0.52
C LEU A 75 -4.50 1.08 1.01
N ARG A 76 -5.61 0.90 0.27
CA ARG A 76 -6.59 -0.15 0.58
C ARG A 76 -6.00 -1.55 0.44
N ALA A 77 -5.15 -1.78 -0.56
CA ALA A 77 -4.41 -3.04 -0.65
C ALA A 77 -3.37 -3.20 0.46
N MET A 78 -2.66 -2.13 0.85
CA MET A 78 -1.74 -2.17 1.99
C MET A 78 -2.47 -2.49 3.30
N LYS A 79 -3.68 -1.93 3.51
CA LYS A 79 -4.58 -2.30 4.61
C LYS A 79 -4.91 -3.79 4.56
N PHE A 80 -5.30 -4.30 3.40
CA PHE A 80 -5.60 -5.72 3.24
C PHE A 80 -4.40 -6.61 3.62
N ILE A 81 -3.19 -6.24 3.16
CA ILE A 81 -1.94 -6.95 3.49
C ILE A 81 -1.65 -6.87 5.00
N ALA A 82 -1.83 -5.71 5.62
CA ALA A 82 -1.62 -5.53 7.05
C ALA A 82 -2.55 -6.42 7.89
N GLN A 83 -3.78 -6.63 7.42
CA GLN A 83 -4.81 -7.42 8.11
C GLN A 83 -4.67 -8.93 7.83
N ASN A 84 -4.39 -9.32 6.59
CA ASN A 84 -4.51 -10.71 6.12
C ASN A 84 -3.17 -11.35 5.74
N GLY A 85 -2.12 -10.55 5.54
CA GLY A 85 -0.81 -11.00 5.09
C GLY A 85 -0.63 -10.92 3.57
N TYR A 86 0.63 -10.87 3.17
CA TYR A 86 1.05 -10.71 1.77
C TYR A 86 0.70 -11.92 0.89
N ASP A 87 0.83 -13.13 1.42
CA ASP A 87 0.54 -14.35 0.65
C ASP A 87 -0.93 -14.42 0.26
N LYS A 88 -1.83 -14.05 1.17
CA LYS A 88 -3.26 -13.99 0.90
C LYS A 88 -3.59 -12.96 -0.18
N PHE A 89 -2.96 -11.78 -0.10
CA PHE A 89 -3.10 -10.76 -1.15
C PHE A 89 -2.62 -11.25 -2.51
N ARG A 90 -1.48 -11.95 -2.57
CA ARG A 90 -0.96 -12.55 -3.80
C ARG A 90 -1.92 -13.57 -4.39
N GLU A 91 -2.45 -14.48 -3.58
CA GLU A 91 -3.43 -15.49 -4.00
C GLU A 91 -4.69 -14.83 -4.60
N ASP A 92 -5.24 -13.84 -3.91
CA ASP A 92 -6.47 -13.16 -4.35
C ASP A 92 -6.24 -12.32 -5.62
N TYR A 93 -5.08 -11.67 -5.73
CA TYR A 93 -4.70 -10.93 -6.95
C TYR A 93 -4.62 -11.87 -8.15
N LEU A 94 -3.92 -13.00 -8.02
CA LEU A 94 -3.74 -13.98 -9.10
C LEU A 94 -5.03 -14.72 -9.48
N ALA A 95 -6.00 -14.82 -8.57
CA ALA A 95 -7.30 -15.43 -8.87
C ALA A 95 -8.24 -14.50 -9.66
N THR A 96 -7.95 -13.20 -9.69
CA THR A 96 -8.79 -12.16 -10.32
C THR A 96 -8.16 -11.49 -11.53
N SER A 97 -6.87 -11.72 -11.77
CA SER A 97 -6.08 -11.24 -12.92
C SER A 97 -6.05 -12.23 -14.08
#